data_AF-A0A971M487-F1
#
_entry.id   AF-A0A971M487-F1
#
_cell.length_a   1.000
_cell.length_b   1.000
_cell.length_c   1.000
_cell.angle_alpha   90.00
_cell.angle_beta   90.00
_cell.angle_gamma   90.00
#
_symmetry.space_group_name_H-M   'P 1'
#
loop_
_entity.id
_entity.type
_entity.pdbx_description
1 polymer ?
#
loop_
_entity_poly.entity_id
_entity_poly.type
_entity_poly.pdbx_seq_one_letter_code
_entity_poly.pdbx_strand_id
1 'polypeptide(L)'
;MDNDTIISGLKEALSVGTGNAVTSLSKVDGYFSHQVVKILLPEKLQTVGSVLSRLGYKKQVDDFVLSMNRAAERAAPKAKTIFMDAIRQMTFEDARNILNGGNTSATDYFKSKTSAKIFDAFKPIISSSMNEVGATQAYKAMIGRYTSSIPFAKTESLDLDTYVTNKATDGLFYMVGEEEKKIRTDPAARVTDLLKRVF
;
A
#
# COMPACT_ATOMS: atom_id res chain seq x y z
N MET A 1 -32.75 -16.21 -0.77
CA MET A 1 -32.13 -15.41 -1.86
C MET A 1 -31.48 -16.39 -2.80
N ASP A 2 -31.48 -16.13 -4.11
CA ASP A 2 -30.70 -16.97 -5.03
C ASP A 2 -29.19 -16.69 -4.87
N ASN A 3 -28.37 -17.64 -5.29
CA ASN A 3 -26.91 -17.54 -5.11
C ASN A 3 -26.30 -16.42 -5.96
N ASP A 4 -26.91 -16.10 -7.10
CA ASP A 4 -26.44 -15.05 -8.01
C ASP A 4 -26.57 -13.65 -7.41
N THR A 5 -27.66 -13.42 -6.68
CA THR A 5 -27.88 -12.19 -5.91
C THR A 5 -26.84 -12.04 -4.79
N ILE A 6 -26.57 -13.13 -4.05
CA ILE A 6 -25.56 -13.14 -2.97
C ILE A 6 -24.16 -12.80 -3.53
N ILE A 7 -23.79 -13.40 -4.66
CA ILE A 7 -22.48 -13.19 -5.29
C ILE A 7 -22.36 -11.76 -5.83
N SER A 8 -23.41 -11.25 -6.47
CA SER A 8 -23.43 -9.87 -6.94
C SER A 8 -23.24 -8.88 -5.79
N GLY A 9 -23.82 -9.20 -4.62
CA GLY A 9 -23.64 -8.46 -3.37
C GLY A 9 -22.24 -8.44 -2.85
N LEU A 10 -21.62 -9.62 -2.81
CA LEU A 10 -20.22 -9.72 -2.45
C LEU A 10 -19.35 -8.90 -3.42
N LYS A 11 -19.54 -9.03 -4.74
CA LYS A 11 -18.73 -8.29 -5.72
C LYS A 11 -18.88 -6.78 -5.57
N GLU A 12 -20.08 -6.29 -5.29
CA GLU A 12 -20.33 -4.89 -4.97
C GLU A 12 -19.59 -4.47 -3.69
N ALA A 13 -19.68 -5.26 -2.62
CA ALA A 13 -18.94 -5.06 -1.36
C ALA A 13 -17.46 -4.83 -1.59
N LEU A 14 -16.87 -5.76 -2.33
CA LEU A 14 -15.44 -5.80 -2.57
C LEU A 14 -15.00 -4.67 -3.48
N SER A 15 -15.84 -4.28 -4.43
CA SER A 15 -15.61 -3.10 -5.27
C SER A 15 -15.56 -1.82 -4.44
N VAL A 16 -16.51 -1.65 -3.51
CA VAL A 16 -16.54 -0.50 -2.60
C VAL A 16 -15.32 -0.53 -1.66
N GLY A 17 -15.04 -1.65 -0.99
CA GLY A 17 -13.94 -1.75 -0.03
C GLY A 17 -12.57 -1.52 -0.68
N THR A 18 -12.30 -2.17 -1.83
CA THR A 18 -11.05 -1.94 -2.57
C THR A 18 -10.96 -0.51 -3.13
N GLY A 19 -12.07 0.04 -3.60
CA GLY A 19 -12.16 1.43 -4.07
C GLY A 19 -11.87 2.45 -2.97
N ASN A 20 -12.41 2.23 -1.77
CA ASN A 20 -12.15 3.07 -0.60
C ASN A 20 -10.68 3.02 -0.18
N ALA A 21 -10.11 1.82 -0.09
CA ALA A 21 -8.70 1.61 0.25
C ALA A 21 -7.77 2.36 -0.72
N VAL A 22 -7.98 2.18 -2.04
CA VAL A 22 -7.22 2.90 -3.07
C VAL A 22 -7.40 4.41 -2.93
N THR A 23 -8.64 4.88 -2.78
CA THR A 23 -8.96 6.32 -2.68
C THR A 23 -8.33 6.96 -1.45
N SER A 24 -8.31 6.25 -0.31
CA SER A 24 -7.68 6.73 0.92
C SER A 24 -6.17 6.89 0.72
N LEU A 25 -5.53 5.90 0.11
CA LEU A 25 -4.08 5.85 -0.06
C LEU A 25 -3.56 6.71 -1.21
N SER A 26 -4.39 7.04 -2.19
CA SER A 26 -3.99 7.91 -3.30
C SER A 26 -4.01 9.41 -2.95
N LYS A 27 -4.59 9.77 -1.81
CA LYS A 27 -4.63 11.16 -1.35
C LYS A 27 -3.25 11.60 -0.88
N VAL A 28 -3.02 12.91 -0.95
CA VAL A 28 -1.91 13.54 -0.23
C VAL A 28 -2.02 13.14 1.25
N ASP A 29 -0.93 12.58 1.76
CA ASP A 29 -0.78 12.08 3.12
C ASP A 29 -1.53 10.78 3.43
N GLY A 30 -2.10 10.14 2.40
CA GLY A 30 -2.75 8.84 2.51
C GLY A 30 -1.83 7.75 3.04
N TYR A 31 -0.55 7.77 2.64
CA TYR A 31 0.49 6.95 3.28
C TYR A 31 1.21 7.72 4.38
N PHE A 32 1.65 8.95 4.10
CA PHE A 32 2.62 9.65 4.97
C PHE A 32 2.11 9.94 6.39
N SER A 33 0.82 10.20 6.55
CA SER A 33 0.20 10.49 7.85
C SER A 33 -0.45 9.26 8.49
N HIS A 34 -0.52 8.13 7.78
CA HIS A 34 -1.14 6.93 8.31
C HIS A 34 -0.20 6.16 9.24
N GLN A 35 -0.62 5.90 10.47
CA GLN A 35 0.26 5.35 11.52
C GLN A 35 0.83 3.96 11.19
N VAL A 36 0.06 3.13 10.48
CA VAL A 36 0.46 1.75 10.13
C VAL A 36 1.17 1.65 8.78
N VAL A 37 0.62 2.26 7.73
CA VAL A 37 1.14 2.06 6.36
C VAL A 37 2.17 3.08 5.93
N LYS A 38 2.49 4.08 6.76
CA LYS A 38 3.57 5.03 6.48
C LYS A 38 4.86 4.28 6.18
N ILE A 39 5.44 4.60 5.03
CA ILE A 39 6.70 4.01 4.58
C ILE A 39 7.83 4.72 5.32
N LEU A 40 8.44 4.00 6.26
CA LEU A 40 9.62 4.46 7.00
C LEU A 40 10.91 4.08 6.28
N LEU A 41 12.03 4.61 6.78
CA LEU A 41 13.35 4.18 6.34
C LEU A 41 13.49 2.66 6.49
N PRO A 42 14.05 1.98 5.47
CA PRO A 42 14.53 0.60 5.61
C PRO A 42 15.40 0.45 6.85
N GLU A 43 15.31 -0.68 7.55
CA GLU A 43 16.07 -0.93 8.79
C GLU A 43 17.57 -0.65 8.61
N LYS A 44 18.14 -1.07 7.48
CA LYS A 44 19.53 -0.80 7.11
C LYS A 44 19.92 0.69 7.04
N LEU A 45 18.94 1.58 6.87
CA LEU A 45 19.14 3.04 6.79
C LEU A 45 18.67 3.78 8.04
N GLN A 46 18.03 3.12 9.01
CA GLN A 46 17.55 3.78 10.22
C GLN A 46 18.71 4.36 11.05
N THR A 47 19.80 3.61 11.21
CA THR A 47 21.01 4.10 11.89
C THR A 47 21.58 5.33 11.19
N VAL A 48 21.70 5.28 9.86
CA VAL A 48 22.16 6.41 9.03
C VAL A 48 21.29 7.64 9.26
N GLY A 49 19.96 7.48 9.17
CA GLY A 49 19.00 8.55 9.41
C GLY A 49 19.10 9.14 10.82
N SER A 50 19.30 8.29 11.84
CA SER A 50 19.43 8.74 13.23
C SER A 50 20.69 9.58 13.47
N VAL A 51 21.84 9.16 12.92
CA VAL A 51 23.11 9.87 13.02
C VAL A 51 23.01 11.22 12.33
N LEU A 52 22.51 11.23 11.08
CA LEU A 52 22.36 12.46 10.32
C LEU A 52 21.39 13.44 10.95
N SER A 53 20.31 12.95 11.55
CA SER A 53 19.37 13.78 12.30
C SER A 53 20.07 14.49 13.47
N ARG A 54 20.93 13.78 14.22
CA ARG A 54 21.72 14.36 15.32
C ARG A 54 22.77 15.37 14.85
N LEU A 55 23.24 15.23 13.61
CA LEU A 55 24.20 16.15 12.98
C LEU A 55 23.52 17.35 12.28
N GLY A 56 22.22 17.58 12.51
CA GLY A 56 21.48 18.73 11.97
C GLY A 56 20.83 18.48 10.60
N TYR A 57 20.86 17.25 10.07
CA TYR A 57 20.28 16.90 8.78
C TYR A 57 18.89 16.24 8.89
N LYS A 58 18.16 16.51 9.98
CA LYS A 58 16.84 15.91 10.21
C LYS A 58 15.87 16.22 9.06
N LYS A 59 15.86 17.46 8.55
CA LYS A 59 14.98 17.86 7.45
C LYS A 59 15.17 16.99 6.21
N GLN A 60 16.42 16.70 5.84
CA GLN A 60 16.75 15.89 4.66
C GLN A 60 16.28 14.44 4.83
N VAL A 61 16.40 13.90 6.04
CA VAL A 61 15.87 12.57 6.37
C VAL A 61 14.35 12.56 6.27
N ASP A 62 13.68 13.57 6.83
CA ASP A 62 12.22 13.69 6.79
C ASP A 62 11.71 13.88 5.34
N ASP A 63 12.38 14.71 4.53
CA ASP A 63 12.07 14.93 3.11
C ASP A 63 12.22 13.62 2.31
N PHE A 64 13.25 12.82 2.61
CA PHE A 64 13.43 11.53 1.98
C PHE A 64 12.31 10.53 2.36
N VAL A 65 11.92 10.47 3.64
CA VAL A 65 10.76 9.67 4.07
C VAL A 65 9.49 10.15 3.37
N LEU A 66 9.26 11.47 3.31
CA LEU A 66 8.13 12.04 2.60
C LEU A 66 8.10 11.62 1.13
N SER A 67 9.24 11.65 0.45
CA SER A 67 9.34 11.26 -0.97
C SER A 67 8.91 9.82 -1.24
N MET A 68 9.31 8.86 -0.38
CA MET A 68 8.89 7.46 -0.50
C MET A 68 7.37 7.32 -0.38
N ASN A 69 6.76 8.06 0.54
CA ASN A 69 5.32 8.03 0.74
C ASN A 69 4.58 8.71 -0.43
N ARG A 70 5.08 9.84 -0.94
CA ARG A 70 4.53 10.49 -2.14
C ARG A 70 4.58 9.58 -3.37
N ALA A 71 5.66 8.81 -3.53
CA ALA A 71 5.77 7.83 -4.60
C ALA A 71 4.69 6.73 -4.48
N ALA A 72 4.44 6.22 -3.27
CA ALA A 72 3.38 5.25 -3.02
C ALA A 72 1.97 5.82 -3.25
N GLU A 73 1.71 7.05 -2.79
CA GLU A 73 0.43 7.76 -3.02
C GLU A 73 0.14 7.93 -4.51
N ARG A 74 1.16 8.30 -5.31
CA ARG A 74 1.03 8.43 -6.77
C ARG A 74 0.79 7.11 -7.48
N ALA A 75 1.33 6.01 -6.96
CA ALA A 75 1.16 4.68 -7.55
C ALA A 75 -0.20 4.04 -7.21
N ALA A 76 -0.72 4.29 -6.01
CA ALA A 76 -1.95 3.68 -5.49
C ALA A 76 -3.15 3.65 -6.46
N PRO A 77 -3.46 4.70 -7.23
CA PRO A 77 -4.56 4.69 -8.20
C PRO A 77 -4.53 3.55 -9.21
N LYS A 78 -3.34 3.03 -9.56
CA LYS A 78 -3.20 1.91 -10.53
C LYS A 78 -3.82 0.61 -10.03
N ALA A 79 -3.97 0.44 -8.72
CA ALA A 79 -4.57 -0.78 -8.19
C ALA A 79 -6.08 -0.88 -8.46
N LYS A 80 -6.77 0.25 -8.70
CA LYS A 80 -8.23 0.26 -8.91
C LYS A 80 -8.66 -0.68 -10.03
N THR A 81 -8.05 -0.57 -11.21
CA THR A 81 -8.40 -1.41 -12.37
C THR A 81 -8.04 -2.87 -12.13
N ILE A 82 -6.91 -3.13 -11.45
CA ILE A 82 -6.46 -4.49 -11.13
C ILE A 82 -7.44 -5.19 -10.19
N PHE A 83 -7.94 -4.49 -9.16
CA PHE A 83 -8.97 -5.04 -8.28
C PHE A 83 -10.30 -5.27 -9.00
N MET A 84 -10.73 -4.32 -9.83
CA MET A 84 -11.96 -4.48 -10.63
C MET A 84 -11.87 -5.71 -11.54
N ASP A 85 -10.73 -5.96 -12.15
CA ASP A 85 -10.53 -7.12 -13.00
C ASP A 85 -10.53 -8.42 -12.20
N ALA A 86 -9.93 -8.44 -11.01
CA ALA A 86 -10.01 -9.58 -10.10
C ALA A 86 -11.46 -9.88 -9.67
N ILE A 87 -12.26 -8.85 -9.35
CA ILE A 87 -13.68 -9.00 -9.00
C ILE A 87 -14.50 -9.57 -10.18
N ARG A 88 -14.21 -9.11 -11.41
CA ARG A 88 -14.86 -9.65 -12.62
C ARG A 88 -14.51 -11.12 -12.82
N GLN A 89 -13.25 -11.49 -12.63
CA GLN A 89 -12.75 -12.86 -12.78
C GLN A 89 -13.10 -13.80 -11.61
N MET A 90 -13.66 -13.27 -10.53
CA MET A 90 -14.06 -14.05 -9.35
C MET A 90 -15.12 -15.09 -9.72
N THR A 91 -14.80 -16.35 -9.43
CA THR A 91 -15.66 -17.50 -9.64
C THR A 91 -16.70 -17.64 -8.52
N PHE A 92 -17.69 -18.51 -8.73
CA PHE A 92 -18.67 -18.88 -7.71
C PHE A 92 -18.00 -19.46 -6.46
N GLU A 93 -17.00 -20.31 -6.64
CA GLU A 93 -16.26 -20.95 -5.57
C GLU A 93 -15.46 -19.94 -4.75
N ASP A 94 -14.76 -19.02 -5.43
CA ASP A 94 -14.04 -17.92 -4.76
C ASP A 94 -14.99 -17.10 -3.88
N ALA A 95 -16.15 -16.72 -4.43
CA ALA A 95 -17.14 -15.94 -3.70
C ALA A 95 -17.67 -16.70 -2.47
N ARG A 96 -17.94 -18.00 -2.61
CA ARG A 96 -18.39 -18.85 -1.50
C ARG A 96 -17.32 -19.01 -0.42
N ASN A 97 -16.06 -19.15 -0.81
CA ASN A 97 -14.93 -19.23 0.12
C ASN A 97 -14.73 -17.93 0.88
N ILE A 98 -14.92 -16.77 0.22
CA ILE A 98 -14.85 -15.47 0.88
C ILE A 98 -16.00 -15.31 1.90
N LEU A 99 -17.23 -15.65 1.52
CA LEU A 99 -18.40 -15.49 2.40
C LEU A 99 -18.31 -16.35 3.66
N ASN A 100 -17.92 -17.62 3.51
CA ASN A 100 -17.78 -18.56 4.62
C ASN A 100 -16.43 -18.42 5.35
N GLY A 101 -15.55 -17.56 4.83
CA GLY A 101 -14.23 -17.33 5.37
C GLY A 101 -14.21 -16.33 6.53
N GLY A 102 -13.02 -16.14 7.09
CA GLY A 102 -12.77 -15.21 8.19
C GLY A 102 -12.77 -13.75 7.75
N ASN A 103 -12.39 -12.86 8.69
CA ASN A 103 -12.49 -11.42 8.51
C ASN A 103 -11.59 -10.82 7.41
N THR A 104 -10.69 -11.60 6.83
CA THR A 104 -9.73 -11.17 5.80
C THR A 104 -9.75 -12.04 4.55
N SER A 105 -10.74 -12.93 4.39
CA SER A 105 -10.74 -13.89 3.29
C SER A 105 -10.83 -13.24 1.91
N ALA A 106 -11.50 -12.08 1.78
CA ALA A 106 -11.47 -11.33 0.53
C ALA A 106 -10.11 -10.68 0.29
N THR A 107 -9.48 -10.17 1.34
CA THR A 107 -8.13 -9.59 1.30
C THR A 107 -7.11 -10.62 0.84
N ASP A 108 -7.19 -11.84 1.38
CA ASP A 108 -6.30 -12.94 1.01
C ASP A 108 -6.52 -13.39 -0.44
N TYR A 109 -7.78 -13.42 -0.89
CA TYR A 109 -8.10 -13.61 -2.31
C TYR A 109 -7.40 -12.54 -3.17
N PHE A 110 -7.56 -11.26 -2.85
CA PHE A 110 -6.95 -10.18 -3.61
C PHE A 110 -5.43 -10.26 -3.61
N LYS A 111 -4.80 -10.52 -2.46
CA LYS A 111 -3.35 -10.75 -2.37
C LYS A 111 -2.90 -11.83 -3.34
N SER A 112 -3.58 -12.98 -3.33
CA SER A 112 -3.21 -14.11 -4.21
C SER A 112 -3.35 -13.78 -5.71
N LYS A 113 -4.38 -13.01 -6.09
CA LYS A 113 -4.70 -12.75 -7.51
C LYS A 113 -4.03 -11.50 -8.09
N THR A 114 -3.63 -10.56 -7.24
CA THR A 114 -3.27 -9.21 -7.70
C THR A 114 -1.89 -8.73 -7.27
N SER A 115 -1.23 -9.33 -6.27
CA SER A 115 0.04 -8.80 -5.72
C SER A 115 1.11 -8.56 -6.78
N ALA A 116 1.37 -9.55 -7.65
CA ALA A 116 2.36 -9.41 -8.71
C ALA A 116 2.01 -8.28 -9.70
N LYS A 117 0.74 -8.23 -10.16
CA LYS A 117 0.26 -7.20 -11.08
C LYS A 117 0.35 -5.80 -10.48
N ILE A 118 0.02 -5.67 -9.19
CA ILE A 118 0.12 -4.40 -8.45
C ILE A 118 1.58 -3.98 -8.34
N PHE A 119 2.47 -4.90 -7.94
CA PHE A 119 3.90 -4.64 -7.86
C PHE A 119 4.45 -4.14 -9.21
N ASP A 120 4.16 -4.86 -10.29
CA ASP A 120 4.63 -4.53 -11.64
C ASP A 120 4.08 -3.18 -12.13
N ALA A 121 2.83 -2.85 -11.78
CA ALA A 121 2.23 -1.57 -12.12
C ALA A 121 2.76 -0.40 -11.27
N PHE A 122 3.12 -0.66 -10.01
CA PHE A 122 3.57 0.35 -9.05
C PHE A 122 5.04 0.71 -9.27
N LYS A 123 5.89 -0.29 -9.47
CA LYS A 123 7.35 -0.12 -9.55
C LYS A 123 7.81 0.99 -10.51
N PRO A 124 7.35 1.08 -11.77
CA PRO A 124 7.79 2.14 -12.68
C PRO A 124 7.33 3.54 -12.23
N ILE A 125 6.14 3.67 -11.64
CA ILE A 125 5.62 4.96 -11.15
C ILE A 125 6.38 5.42 -9.92
N ILE A 126 6.69 4.48 -9.01
CA ILE A 126 7.48 4.73 -7.82
C ILE A 126 8.89 5.16 -8.22
N SER A 127 9.54 4.43 -9.12
CA SER A 127 10.87 4.77 -9.62
C SER A 127 10.89 6.17 -10.28
N SER A 128 9.93 6.47 -11.15
CA SER A 128 9.79 7.81 -11.74
C SER A 128 9.60 8.89 -10.68
N SER A 129 8.68 8.66 -9.73
CA SER A 129 8.37 9.63 -8.68
C SER A 129 9.56 9.89 -7.76
N MET A 130 10.29 8.84 -7.38
CA MET A 130 11.50 8.95 -6.55
C MET A 130 12.61 9.73 -7.28
N ASN A 131 12.71 9.60 -8.61
CA ASN A 131 13.65 10.36 -9.42
C ASN A 131 13.23 11.84 -9.58
N GLU A 132 11.94 12.10 -9.82
CA GLU A 132 11.40 13.46 -10.03
C GLU A 132 11.50 14.35 -8.79
N VAL A 133 11.19 13.82 -7.60
CA VAL A 133 11.13 14.61 -6.37
C VAL A 133 12.50 14.80 -5.70
N GLY A 134 13.58 14.45 -6.41
CA GLY A 134 14.94 14.53 -5.89
C GLY A 134 15.22 13.54 -4.76
N ALA A 135 14.38 12.51 -4.56
CA ALA A 135 14.60 11.48 -3.53
C ALA A 135 15.92 10.75 -3.75
N THR A 136 16.23 10.45 -5.01
CA THR A 136 17.50 9.84 -5.42
C THR A 136 18.69 10.74 -5.08
N GLN A 137 18.56 12.07 -5.23
CA GLN A 137 19.60 13.02 -4.85
C GLN A 137 19.70 13.18 -3.34
N ALA A 138 18.57 13.23 -2.63
CA ALA A 138 18.51 13.26 -1.17
C ALA A 138 19.16 12.02 -0.56
N TYR A 139 18.87 10.83 -1.10
CA TYR A 139 19.51 9.58 -0.70
C TYR A 139 21.02 9.60 -0.95
N LYS A 140 21.47 9.97 -2.16
CA LYS A 140 22.91 10.06 -2.48
C LYS A 140 23.63 11.05 -1.57
N ALA A 141 23.03 12.21 -1.30
CA ALA A 141 23.57 13.20 -0.37
C ALA A 141 23.60 12.68 1.06
N MET A 142 22.56 11.97 1.50
CA MET A 142 22.47 11.34 2.82
C MET A 142 23.59 10.32 3.02
N ILE A 143 23.74 9.39 2.08
CA ILE A 143 24.80 8.37 2.08
C ILE A 143 26.19 9.01 2.01
N GLY A 144 26.40 9.98 1.11
CA GLY A 144 27.68 10.68 0.97
C GLY A 144 28.08 11.44 2.24
N ARG A 145 27.14 12.08 2.94
CA ARG A 145 27.40 12.73 4.23
C ARG A 145 27.74 11.71 5.31
N TYR A 146 27.04 10.59 5.36
CA TYR A 146 27.30 9.52 6.33
C TYR A 146 28.70 8.92 6.15
N THR A 147 29.07 8.54 4.92
CA THR A 147 30.40 7.97 4.62
C THR A 147 31.52 8.97 4.84
N SER A 148 31.28 10.27 4.62
CA SER A 148 32.28 11.33 4.89
C SER A 148 32.43 11.62 6.39
N SER A 149 31.38 11.42 7.19
CA SER A 149 31.38 11.74 8.63
C SER A 149 31.87 10.57 9.49
N ILE A 150 31.84 9.35 8.99
CA ILE A 150 32.26 8.15 9.71
C ILE A 150 33.38 7.43 8.94
N PRO A 151 34.64 7.50 9.43
CA PRO A 151 35.75 6.73 8.86
C PRO A 151 35.42 5.24 8.82
N PHE A 152 35.75 4.57 7.71
CA PHE A 152 35.53 3.13 7.47
C PHE A 152 34.05 2.68 7.41
N ALA A 153 33.10 3.60 7.30
CA ALA A 153 31.69 3.24 7.11
C ALA A 153 31.47 2.50 5.78
N LYS A 154 30.88 1.29 5.86
CA LYS A 154 30.40 0.55 4.68
C LYS A 154 28.94 0.88 4.45
N THR A 155 28.58 1.17 3.21
CA THR A 155 27.19 1.35 2.81
C THR A 155 26.85 0.33 1.73
N GLU A 156 25.83 -0.47 1.97
CA GLU A 156 25.26 -1.34 0.94
C GLU A 156 24.33 -0.54 0.03
N SER A 157 24.42 -0.81 -1.27
CA SER A 157 23.41 -0.38 -2.22
C SER A 157 22.09 -1.07 -1.87
N LEU A 158 21.03 -0.28 -1.67
CA LEU A 158 19.69 -0.78 -1.41
C LEU A 158 18.79 -0.45 -2.62
N ASP A 159 18.05 -1.45 -3.09
CA ASP A 159 16.99 -1.24 -4.08
C ASP A 159 15.78 -0.58 -3.38
N LEU A 160 15.83 0.74 -3.29
CA LEU A 160 14.79 1.57 -2.69
C LEU A 160 13.48 1.46 -3.45
N ASP A 161 13.53 1.37 -4.78
CA ASP A 161 12.33 1.28 -5.62
C ASP A 161 11.56 0.00 -5.28
N THR A 162 12.24 -1.14 -5.19
CA THR A 162 11.63 -2.40 -4.76
C THR A 162 11.13 -2.34 -3.32
N TYR A 163 11.90 -1.75 -2.40
CA TYR A 163 11.46 -1.58 -1.00
C TYR A 163 10.17 -0.77 -0.89
N VAL A 164 10.12 0.41 -1.51
CA VAL A 164 8.94 1.29 -1.49
C VAL A 164 7.75 0.62 -2.18
N THR A 165 7.99 -0.09 -3.29
CA THR A 165 6.93 -0.83 -4.00
C THR A 165 6.32 -1.93 -3.14
N ASN A 166 7.14 -2.71 -2.44
CA ASN A 166 6.65 -3.72 -1.51
C ASN A 166 5.85 -3.08 -0.36
N LYS A 167 6.38 -2.04 0.28
CA LYS A 167 5.68 -1.35 1.36
C LYS A 167 4.37 -0.69 0.91
N ALA A 168 4.33 -0.11 -0.29
CA ALA A 168 3.11 0.42 -0.88
C ALA A 168 2.08 -0.70 -1.11
N THR A 169 2.51 -1.83 -1.68
CA THR A 169 1.64 -2.99 -1.93
C THR A 169 1.09 -3.58 -0.63
N ASP A 170 1.94 -3.75 0.39
CA ASP A 170 1.56 -4.23 1.71
C ASP A 170 0.56 -3.28 2.39
N GLY A 171 0.84 -1.97 2.34
CA GLY A 171 -0.03 -0.95 2.90
C GLY A 171 -1.40 -0.91 2.23
N LEU A 172 -1.44 -1.08 0.91
CA LEU A 172 -2.69 -1.21 0.16
C LEU A 172 -3.53 -2.39 0.63
N PHE A 173 -2.92 -3.57 0.75
CA PHE A 173 -3.67 -4.75 1.21
C PHE A 173 -4.06 -4.65 2.69
N TYR A 174 -3.26 -3.98 3.52
CA TYR A 174 -3.66 -3.66 4.89
C TYR A 174 -4.96 -2.84 4.89
N MET A 175 -5.04 -1.78 4.09
CA MET A 175 -6.24 -0.96 3.99
C MET A 175 -7.46 -1.71 3.43
N VAL A 176 -7.25 -2.60 2.45
CA VAL A 176 -8.33 -3.49 1.97
C VAL A 176 -8.85 -4.38 3.09
N GLY A 177 -7.97 -4.94 3.92
CA GLY A 177 -8.34 -5.74 5.08
C GLY A 177 -9.10 -4.97 6.15
N GLU A 178 -8.72 -3.72 6.39
CA GLU A 178 -9.47 -2.85 7.31
C GLU A 178 -10.88 -2.53 6.77
N GLU A 179 -11.03 -2.27 5.46
CA GLU A 179 -12.34 -2.09 4.85
C GLU A 179 -13.19 -3.37 4.88
N GLU A 180 -12.59 -4.54 4.64
CA GLU A 180 -13.28 -5.84 4.75
C GLU A 180 -13.79 -6.07 6.18
N LYS A 181 -12.94 -5.84 7.19
CA LYS A 181 -13.33 -5.96 8.61
C LYS A 181 -14.49 -5.04 8.95
N LYS A 182 -14.47 -3.79 8.48
CA LYS A 182 -15.56 -2.84 8.69
C LYS A 182 -16.87 -3.37 8.09
N ILE A 183 -16.86 -3.80 6.82
CA ILE A 183 -18.05 -4.34 6.16
C ILE A 183 -18.63 -5.55 6.90
N ARG A 184 -17.75 -6.43 7.41
CA ARG A 184 -18.17 -7.63 8.16
C ARG A 184 -18.75 -7.30 9.54
N THR A 185 -18.15 -6.36 10.27
CA THR A 185 -18.47 -6.11 11.68
C THR A 185 -19.45 -4.98 11.93
N ASP A 186 -19.55 -4.01 11.02
CA ASP A 186 -20.39 -2.83 11.18
C ASP A 186 -21.54 -2.81 10.14
N PRO A 187 -22.81 -3.01 10.58
CA PRO A 187 -23.96 -2.90 9.70
C PRO A 187 -24.11 -1.53 9.03
N ALA A 188 -23.58 -0.44 9.62
CA ALA A 188 -23.62 0.88 8.99
C ALA A 188 -22.65 1.00 7.80
N ALA A 189 -21.58 0.21 7.79
CA ALA A 189 -20.67 0.10 6.64
C ALA A 189 -21.30 -0.68 5.46
N ARG A 190 -22.43 -1.38 5.69
CA ARG A 190 -23.21 -2.10 4.67
C ARG A 190 -24.16 -1.14 3.96
N VAL A 191 -23.58 -0.23 3.17
CA VAL A 191 -24.29 0.91 2.55
C VAL A 191 -25.30 0.52 1.47
N THR A 192 -25.31 -0.73 1.01
CA THR A 192 -26.29 -1.24 0.04
C THR A 192 -27.17 -2.30 0.67
N ASP A 193 -28.42 -2.41 0.20
CA ASP A 193 -29.33 -3.46 0.69
C ASP A 193 -28.79 -4.86 0.43
N LEU A 194 -27.95 -4.99 -0.59
CA LEU A 194 -27.30 -6.23 -0.94
C LEU A 194 -26.20 -6.59 0.05
N LEU A 195 -25.41 -5.60 0.50
CA LEU A 195 -24.43 -5.77 1.58
C LEU A 195 -25.07 -6.22 2.89
N LYS A 196 -26.18 -5.61 3.30
CA LYS A 196 -26.92 -5.94 4.55
C LYS A 196 -27.50 -7.35 4.55
N ARG A 197 -27.73 -7.91 3.36
CA ARG A 197 -28.29 -9.26 3.19
C ARG A 197 -27.21 -10.34 3.13
N VAL A 198 -25.97 -9.96 2.79
CA VAL A 198 -24.85 -10.89 2.59
C VAL A 198 -23.97 -11.00 3.84
N PHE A 199 -23.76 -9.89 4.56
CA PHE A 199 -23.03 -9.82 5.83
C PHE A 199 -23.97 -9.41 6.95
#